data_AF-A0A8T6UWK6-F1
#
_entry.id   AF-A0A8T6UWK6-F1
#
_cell.length_a   1.000
_cell.length_b   1.000
_cell.length_c   1.000
_cell.angle_alpha   90.00
_cell.angle_beta   90.00
_cell.angle_gamma   90.00
#
_symmetry.space_group_name_H-M   'P 1'
#
loop_
_entity.id
_entity.type
_entity.pdbx_description
1 polymer ?
#
loop_
_entity_poly.entity_id
_entity_poly.type
_entity_poly.pdbx_seq_one_letter_code
_entity_poly.pdbx_strand_id
1 'polypeptide(L)' 'TLTNELAKKSGQTRHNYFGDFKITGGDLAILINGRNIVMLNGLNTKLSDGDEVVILPPTAGG' A
#
# COMPACT_ATOMS: atom_id res chain seq x y z
N THR A 1 -9.23 1.69 -6.66
CA THR A 1 -8.48 0.60 -6.01
C THR A 1 -7.32 1.21 -5.26
N LEU A 2 -6.78 0.51 -4.26
CA LEU A 2 -5.65 0.97 -3.47
C LEU A 2 -4.47 1.42 -4.35
N THR A 3 -4.17 0.71 -5.44
CA THR A 3 -3.10 1.08 -6.39
C THR A 3 -3.27 2.47 -6.98
N ASN A 4 -4.50 2.85 -7.37
CA ASN A 4 -4.76 4.16 -7.97
C ASN A 4 -4.56 5.29 -6.95
N GLU A 5 -4.97 5.07 -5.71
CA GLU A 5 -4.83 6.07 -4.65
C GLU A 5 -3.36 6.24 -4.22
N LEU A 6 -2.60 5.14 -4.17
CA LEU A 6 -1.15 5.20 -3.90
C LEU A 6 -0.39 5.89 -5.02
N ALA A 7 -0.72 5.62 -6.29
CA ALA A 7 -0.10 6.29 -7.45
C ALA A 7 -0.38 7.80 -7.47
N LYS A 8 -1.60 8.22 -7.13
CA LYS A 8 -1.94 9.65 -7.01
C LYS A 8 -1.15 10.34 -5.90
N LYS A 9 -1.01 9.71 -4.73
CA LYS A 9 -0.35 10.31 -3.56
C LYS A 9 1.18 10.36 -3.69
N SER A 10 1.80 9.39 -4.37
CA SER A 10 3.26 9.35 -4.52
C SER A 10 3.78 10.26 -5.63
N GLY A 11 2.90 10.83 -6.48
CA GLY A 11 3.28 11.62 -7.66
C GLY A 11 4.04 10.80 -8.72
N GLN A 12 4.14 9.48 -8.54
CA GLN A 12 4.92 8.58 -9.37
C GLN A 12 4.00 7.75 -10.27
N THR A 13 4.24 7.79 -11.57
CA THR A 13 3.49 7.04 -12.59
C THR A 13 3.88 5.55 -12.67
N ARG A 14 4.85 5.10 -11.85
CA ARG A 14 5.23 3.68 -11.77
C ARG A 14 4.19 2.89 -11.00
N HIS A 15 3.37 2.15 -11.75
CA HIS A 15 2.44 1.16 -11.20
C HIS A 15 3.17 0.23 -10.22
N ASN A 16 2.56 -0.02 -9.05
CA ASN A 16 3.06 -0.86 -7.96
C ASN A 16 4.31 -0.35 -7.23
N TYR A 17 4.60 0.95 -7.25
CA TYR A 17 5.66 1.56 -6.45
C TYR A 17 5.13 2.70 -5.56
N PHE A 18 5.68 2.80 -4.36
CA PHE A 18 5.52 3.96 -3.48
C PHE A 18 6.92 4.52 -3.18
N GLY A 19 7.30 5.61 -3.85
CA GLY A 19 8.69 6.07 -3.86
C GLY A 19 9.60 5.03 -4.51
N ASP A 20 10.69 4.67 -3.83
CA ASP A 20 11.64 3.64 -4.28
C ASP A 20 11.20 2.20 -3.94
N PHE A 21 10.09 2.06 -3.21
CA PHE A 21 9.70 0.76 -2.69
C PHE A 21 8.65 0.07 -3.56
N LYS A 22 8.85 -1.22 -3.79
CA LYS A 22 7.96 -2.07 -4.56
C LYS A 22 6.81 -2.56 -3.68
N ILE A 23 5.58 -2.29 -4.10
CA ILE A 23 4.38 -2.76 -3.43
C ILE A 23 4.07 -4.19 -3.90
N THR A 24 4.98 -5.13 -3.62
CA THR A 24 4.80 -6.56 -3.92
C THR A 24 4.63 -7.43 -2.67
N GLY A 25 4.25 -6.81 -1.54
CA GLY A 25 3.92 -7.53 -0.30
C GLY A 25 5.11 -8.06 0.49
N GLY A 26 6.35 -7.96 -0.02
CA GLY A 26 7.58 -8.34 0.68
C GLY A 26 8.29 -7.15 1.36
N ASP A 27 8.33 -6.00 0.69
CA ASP A 27 9.13 -4.84 1.15
C ASP A 27 8.30 -3.80 1.91
N LEU A 28 6.97 -3.88 1.89
CA LEU A 28 6.09 -2.97 2.63
C LEU A 28 4.87 -3.70 3.16
N ALA A 29 4.57 -3.44 4.43
CA ALA A 29 3.27 -3.79 4.99
C ALA A 29 2.31 -2.62 4.78
N ILE A 30 1.18 -2.91 4.12
CA ILE A 30 0.08 -1.95 3.97
C ILE A 30 -1.12 -2.49 4.75
N LEU A 31 -1.73 -1.61 5.54
CA LEU A 31 -2.91 -1.89 6.35
C LEU A 31 -4.07 -1.01 5.88
N ILE A 32 -5.26 -1.61 5.74
CA ILE A 32 -6.52 -0.89 5.56
C ILE A 32 -7.37 -1.15 6.80
N ASN A 33 -7.68 -0.10 7.55
CA ASN A 33 -8.43 -0.19 8.83
C ASN A 33 -7.84 -1.27 9.76
N GLY A 34 -6.50 -1.27 9.89
CA GLY A 34 -5.75 -2.24 10.72
C GLY A 34 -5.58 -3.64 10.13
N ARG A 35 -6.12 -3.95 8.94
CA ARG A 35 -5.97 -5.27 8.30
C ARG A 35 -4.95 -5.25 7.17
N ASN A 36 -4.05 -6.24 7.15
CA ASN A 36 -3.04 -6.36 6.11
C ASN A 36 -3.70 -6.60 4.74
N ILE A 37 -3.30 -5.83 3.72
CA ILE A 37 -3.85 -5.94 2.37
C ILE A 37 -3.67 -7.32 1.76
N VAL A 38 -2.63 -8.07 2.15
CA VAL A 38 -2.37 -9.44 1.70
C VAL A 38 -3.48 -10.39 2.17
N MET A 39 -4.13 -10.09 3.31
CA MET A 39 -5.30 -10.83 3.81
C MET A 39 -6.62 -10.36 3.18
N LEU A 40 -6.58 -9.31 2.35
CA LEU A 40 -7.73 -8.78 1.60
C LEU A 40 -7.57 -9.14 0.11
N ASN A 41 -7.80 -8.19 -0.80
CA ASN A 41 -7.60 -8.36 -2.24
C ASN A 41 -6.26 -7.77 -2.72
N GLY A 42 -5.29 -7.63 -1.83
CA GLY A 42 -4.01 -6.98 -2.12
C GLY A 42 -4.21 -5.56 -2.66
N LEU A 43 -3.49 -5.24 -3.73
CA LEU A 43 -3.59 -3.96 -4.44
C LEU A 43 -4.96 -3.71 -5.09
N ASN A 44 -5.72 -4.77 -5.38
CA ASN A 44 -7.07 -4.68 -5.94
C ASN A 44 -8.13 -4.39 -4.87
N THR A 45 -7.74 -4.23 -3.60
CA THR A 45 -8.67 -3.81 -2.56
C THR A 45 -9.32 -2.48 -2.95
N LYS A 46 -10.65 -2.46 -2.93
CA LYS A 46 -11.43 -1.24 -3.14
C LYS A 46 -11.37 -0.43 -1.85
N LEU A 47 -11.07 0.84 -1.98
CA LEU A 47 -11.11 1.80 -0.88
C LEU A 47 -12.43 2.54 -0.93
N SER A 48 -12.95 2.85 0.24
CA SER A 48 -14.11 3.70 0.47
C SER A 48 -13.70 4.99 1.18
N ASP A 49 -14.50 6.04 1.02
CA ASP A 49 -14.26 7.29 1.73
C ASP A 49 -14.33 7.04 3.25
N GLY A 50 -13.33 7.55 3.96
CA GLY A 50 -13.16 7.33 5.41
C GLY A 50 -12.28 6.12 5.78
N ASP A 51 -11.85 5.31 4.81
CA ASP A 51 -10.89 4.23 5.09
C ASP A 51 -9.51 4.80 5.50
N GLU A 52 -8.96 4.27 6.58
CA GLU A 52 -7.61 4.58 7.02
C GLU A 52 -6.61 3.62 6.35
N VAL A 53 -5.61 4.20 5.67
CA VAL A 53 -4.54 3.45 5.01
C VAL A 53 -3.21 3.76 5.69
N VAL A 54 -2.59 2.73 6.27
CA VAL A 54 -1.26 2.84 6.90
C VAL A 54 -0.24 2.10 6.04
N ILE A 55 0.89 2.76 5.79
CA ILE A 55 2.00 2.24 4.99
C ILE A 55 3.22 2.14 5.90
N LEU A 56 3.70 0.92 6.13
CA LEU A 56 4.83 0.64 7.01
C LEU A 56 6.04 0.24 6.14
N PRO A 57 7.14 1.02 6.18
CA PRO A 57 8.37 0.66 5.50
C PRO A 57 8.95 -0.63 6.10
N PRO A 58 9.81 -1.35 5.36
CA PRO A 58 10.46 -2.54 5.88
C PRO A 58 11.33 -2.13 7.07
N THR A 59 11.13 -2.78 8.21
CA THR A 59 12.00 -2.60 9.36
C THR A 59 13.21 -3.53 9.16
N ALA A 60 14.37 -2.95 8.88
CA ALA A 60 15.62 -3.66 9.10
C ALA A 60 15.76 -3.81 10.62
N GLY A 61 15.61 -5.04 11.14
CA GLY A 61 15.77 -5.33 12.56
C GLY A 61 17.13 -4.81 13.06
N GLY A 62 17.14 -4.26 14.28
CA GLY A 62 18.35 -3.84 14.97
C GLY A 62 19.18 -5.00 15.48
#